data_AF-A0A136L0Y0-F1
#
_entry.id   AF-A0A136L0Y0-F1
#
_cell.length_a   1.000
_cell.length_b   1.000
_cell.length_c   1.000
_cell.angle_alpha   90.00
_cell.angle_beta   90.00
_cell.angle_gamma   90.00
#
_symmetry.space_group_name_H-M   'P 1'
#
loop_
_entity.id
_entity.type
_entity.pdbx_description
1 polymer ?
#
loop_
_entity_poly.entity_id
_entity_poly.type
_entity_poly.pdbx_seq_one_letter_code
_entity_poly.pdbx_strand_id
1 'polypeptide(L)'
;MKTKNISDIAFSASLLIITLFVFGLYLTFAAQNHFAQIEPIINGTAARPYIYRILSAVIVKNISHILGLSYSASAIILMCLSLIGFSFTMQAFTQSFLTGKYVKIITLLAPIGLIPLLIYQRHIYDFPTLFLTTLALYLLYKQEFNAYIVVFLLASLTKETSLLLIIFFVFHFRKIDKTKLVKLALIQIIVYVIVRLAIMFRFRNNSGTSIEFHLQSI
;
A
#
# COMPACT_ATOMS: atom_id res chain seq x y z
N MET A 1 1.29 -10.83 -31.45
CA MET A 1 0.23 -10.53 -30.46
C MET A 1 -0.60 -11.78 -30.23
N LYS A 2 -0.49 -12.46 -29.07
CA LYS A 2 -1.44 -13.52 -28.72
C LYS A 2 -2.79 -12.86 -28.46
N THR A 3 -3.82 -13.25 -29.21
CA THR A 3 -5.19 -12.79 -28.97
C THR A 3 -5.60 -13.19 -27.56
N LYS A 4 -6.00 -12.22 -26.73
CA LYS A 4 -6.56 -12.53 -25.39
C LYS A 4 -7.82 -13.37 -25.59
N ASN A 5 -7.91 -14.48 -24.88
CA ASN A 5 -9.10 -15.30 -24.87
C ASN A 5 -10.26 -14.49 -24.24
N ILE A 6 -11.49 -14.62 -24.77
CA ILE A 6 -12.70 -13.97 -24.25
C ILE A 6 -12.83 -14.18 -22.73
N SER A 7 -12.45 -15.36 -22.25
CA SER A 7 -12.46 -15.70 -20.82
C SER A 7 -11.52 -14.85 -19.94
N ASP A 8 -10.42 -14.32 -20.49
CA ASP A 8 -9.48 -13.46 -19.75
C ASP A 8 -9.97 -12.00 -19.72
N ILE A 9 -10.65 -11.57 -20.78
CA ILE A 9 -11.33 -10.27 -20.82
C ILE A 9 -12.47 -10.26 -19.80
N ALA A 10 -13.33 -11.28 -19.83
CA ALA A 10 -14.42 -11.43 -18.86
C ALA A 10 -13.90 -11.43 -17.43
N PHE A 11 -12.83 -12.19 -17.14
CA PHE A 11 -12.20 -12.21 -15.82
C PHE A 11 -11.69 -10.83 -15.39
N SER A 12 -10.99 -10.11 -16.27
CA SER A 12 -10.45 -8.78 -15.95
C SER A 12 -11.56 -7.77 -15.67
N ALA A 13 -12.66 -7.84 -16.43
CA ALA A 13 -13.84 -7.02 -16.20
C ALA A 13 -14.51 -7.36 -14.87
N SER A 14 -14.70 -8.64 -14.54
CA SER A 14 -15.24 -9.07 -13.25
C SER A 14 -14.38 -8.58 -12.08
N LEU A 15 -13.05 -8.69 -12.21
CA LEU A 15 -12.12 -8.21 -11.19
C LEU A 15 -12.26 -6.70 -10.99
N LEU A 16 -12.36 -5.92 -12.07
CA LEU A 16 -12.54 -4.48 -11.99
C LEU A 16 -13.89 -4.11 -11.35
N ILE A 17 -14.99 -4.77 -11.74
CA ILE A 17 -16.31 -4.53 -11.17
C ILE A 17 -16.32 -4.82 -9.66
N ILE A 18 -15.80 -5.98 -9.23
CA ILE A 18 -15.72 -6.32 -7.80
C ILE A 18 -14.84 -5.33 -7.05
N THR A 19 -13.71 -4.94 -7.63
CA THR A 19 -12.80 -3.95 -7.03
C THR A 19 -13.49 -2.60 -6.83
N LEU A 20 -14.20 -2.12 -7.85
CA LEU A 20 -14.96 -0.87 -7.79
C LEU A 20 -16.15 -0.96 -6.83
N PHE A 21 -16.81 -2.12 -6.73
CA PHE A 21 -17.86 -2.37 -5.76
C PHE A 21 -17.34 -2.27 -4.32
N VAL A 22 -16.23 -2.96 -4.01
CA VAL A 22 -15.58 -2.88 -2.68
C VAL A 22 -15.14 -1.45 -2.38
N PHE A 23 -14.61 -0.73 -3.38
CA PHE A 23 -14.25 0.67 -3.21
C PHE A 23 -15.47 1.58 -2.97
N GLY A 24 -16.59 1.33 -3.65
CA GLY A 24 -17.85 2.02 -3.42
C GLY A 24 -18.34 1.82 -1.99
N LEU A 25 -18.33 0.58 -1.49
CA LEU A 25 -18.64 0.27 -0.09
C LEU A 25 -17.71 1.04 0.86
N TYR A 26 -16.40 1.03 0.60
CA TYR A 26 -15.45 1.81 1.38
C TYR A 26 -15.84 3.29 1.44
N LEU A 27 -16.20 3.93 0.32
CA LEU A 27 -16.59 5.33 0.29
C LEU A 27 -17.88 5.59 1.08
N THR A 28 -18.91 4.74 0.92
CA THR A 28 -20.17 4.86 1.67
C THR A 28 -19.92 4.84 3.17
N PHE A 29 -19.04 3.95 3.62
CA PHE A 29 -18.68 3.89 5.02
C PHE A 29 -17.77 5.08 5.42
N ALA A 30 -16.74 5.40 4.64
CA ALA A 30 -15.74 6.43 4.95
C ALA A 30 -16.30 7.86 4.99
N ALA A 31 -17.38 8.14 4.23
CA ALA A 31 -18.01 9.45 4.12
C ALA A 31 -18.42 10.04 5.49
N GLN A 32 -18.62 9.21 6.51
CA GLN A 32 -19.16 9.66 7.78
C GLN A 32 -18.17 10.43 8.66
N ASN A 33 -16.84 10.27 8.56
CA ASN A 33 -15.90 10.94 9.51
C ASN A 33 -14.45 11.16 9.03
N HIS A 34 -13.98 10.56 7.94
CA HIS A 34 -12.51 10.43 7.73
C HIS A 34 -11.88 11.45 6.79
N PHE A 35 -12.65 12.09 5.91
CA PHE A 35 -12.10 13.08 4.98
C PHE A 35 -11.67 14.38 5.68
N ALA A 36 -12.19 14.66 6.89
CA ALA A 36 -11.84 15.84 7.68
C ALA A 36 -10.35 15.88 8.10
N GLN A 37 -9.69 14.72 8.18
CA GLN A 37 -8.27 14.64 8.57
C GLN A 37 -7.30 14.82 7.39
N ILE A 38 -7.79 14.89 6.15
CA ILE A 38 -6.93 14.94 4.96
C ILE A 38 -6.12 16.23 4.92
N GLU A 39 -6.76 17.36 5.19
CA GLU A 39 -6.14 18.67 5.07
C GLU A 39 -4.96 18.87 6.03
N PRO A 40 -5.07 18.53 7.34
CA PRO A 40 -3.91 18.53 8.23
C PRO A 40 -2.77 17.61 7.76
N ILE A 41 -3.07 16.44 7.19
CA ILE A 41 -2.06 15.50 6.70
C ILE A 41 -1.31 16.11 5.50
N ILE A 42 -2.03 16.69 4.54
CA ILE A 42 -1.45 17.29 3.33
C ILE A 42 -0.63 18.55 3.66
N ASN A 43 -1.11 19.34 4.60
CA ASN A 43 -0.44 20.57 5.03
C ASN A 43 0.71 20.32 6.03
N GLY A 44 0.91 19.06 6.46
CA GLY A 44 1.96 18.72 7.41
C GLY A 44 1.71 19.26 8.81
N THR A 45 0.44 19.44 9.20
CA THR A 45 0.02 19.90 10.54
C THR A 45 -0.70 18.81 11.33
N ALA A 46 -0.91 17.63 10.75
CA ALA A 46 -1.46 16.48 11.47
C ALA A 46 -0.58 16.09 12.68
N ALA A 47 -1.24 15.52 13.70
CA ALA A 47 -0.55 14.96 14.85
C ALA A 47 0.25 13.70 14.46
N ARG A 48 1.30 13.41 15.23
CA ARG A 48 2.02 12.12 15.17
C ARG A 48 1.11 11.01 15.72
N PRO A 49 1.13 9.79 15.14
CA PRO A 49 1.99 9.33 14.04
C PRO A 49 1.36 9.55 12.64
N TYR A 50 0.17 10.13 12.52
CA TYR A 50 -0.55 10.32 11.24
C TYR A 50 0.27 11.03 10.18
N ILE A 51 1.04 12.04 10.59
CA ILE A 51 1.87 12.83 9.69
C ILE A 51 3.03 12.07 9.02
N TYR A 52 3.45 10.92 9.56
CA TYR A 52 4.61 10.18 9.03
C TYR A 52 4.38 9.50 7.68
N ARG A 53 3.17 9.64 7.11
CA ARG A 53 2.71 8.92 5.92
C ARG A 53 2.76 9.82 4.70
N ILE A 54 3.96 10.30 4.42
CA ILE A 54 4.24 11.42 3.52
C ILE A 54 3.94 11.10 2.05
N LEU A 55 4.12 9.84 1.60
CA LEU A 55 3.96 9.51 0.18
C LEU A 55 2.54 9.82 -0.32
N SER A 56 1.52 9.33 0.40
CA SER A 56 0.13 9.57 0.01
C SER A 56 -0.21 11.06 0.02
N ALA A 57 0.25 11.81 1.04
CA ALA A 57 0.05 13.26 1.11
C ALA A 57 0.65 14.00 -0.09
N VAL A 58 1.90 13.66 -0.45
CA VAL A 58 2.60 14.26 -1.59
C VAL A 58 1.89 13.92 -2.90
N ILE A 59 1.49 12.66 -3.12
CA ILE A 59 0.78 12.28 -4.35
C ILE A 59 -0.57 13.00 -4.44
N VAL A 60 -1.35 13.04 -3.36
CA VAL A 60 -2.66 13.73 -3.34
C VAL A 60 -2.49 15.22 -3.63
N LYS A 61 -1.50 15.88 -3.04
CA LYS A 61 -1.20 17.29 -3.29
C LYS A 61 -0.86 17.55 -4.77
N ASN A 62 -0.03 16.69 -5.37
CA ASN A 62 0.34 16.83 -6.78
C ASN A 62 -0.83 16.57 -7.73
N ILE A 63 -1.65 15.54 -7.48
CA ILE A 63 -2.87 15.26 -8.27
C ILE A 63 -3.82 16.47 -8.21
N SER A 64 -4.03 17.02 -7.01
CA SER A 64 -4.88 18.19 -6.80
C SER A 64 -4.39 19.40 -7.58
N HIS A 65 -3.08 19.69 -7.50
CA HIS A 65 -2.47 20.80 -8.22
C HIS A 65 -2.54 20.63 -9.75
N ILE A 66 -2.24 19.43 -10.26
CA ILE A 66 -2.19 19.15 -11.70
C ILE A 66 -3.59 19.15 -12.32
N LEU A 67 -4.59 18.59 -11.63
CA LEU A 67 -5.95 18.43 -12.17
C LEU A 67 -6.93 19.53 -11.74
N GLY A 68 -6.51 20.45 -10.86
CA GLY A 68 -7.41 21.46 -10.29
C GLY A 68 -8.52 20.86 -9.41
N LEU A 69 -8.29 19.68 -8.83
CA LEU A 69 -9.27 18.96 -8.01
C LEU A 69 -9.10 19.26 -6.52
N SER A 70 -10.15 19.06 -5.73
CA SER A 70 -10.02 19.10 -4.27
C SER A 70 -9.11 17.98 -3.75
N TYR A 71 -8.54 18.17 -2.57
CA TYR A 71 -7.71 17.14 -1.92
C TYR A 71 -8.47 15.83 -1.67
N SER A 72 -9.75 15.92 -1.30
CA SER A 72 -10.61 14.73 -1.12
C SER A 72 -10.80 13.96 -2.42
N ALA A 73 -11.12 14.65 -3.53
CA ALA A 73 -11.25 13.99 -4.83
C ALA A 73 -9.92 13.35 -5.29
N SER A 74 -8.81 14.05 -5.07
CA SER A 74 -7.47 13.56 -5.38
C SER A 74 -7.08 12.33 -4.55
N ALA A 75 -7.46 12.30 -3.27
CA ALA A 75 -7.31 11.14 -2.40
C ALA A 75 -8.17 9.95 -2.85
N ILE A 76 -9.42 10.19 -3.25
CA ILE A 76 -10.32 9.16 -3.80
C ILE A 76 -9.72 8.55 -5.06
N ILE A 77 -9.17 9.36 -5.97
CA ILE A 77 -8.48 8.89 -7.18
C ILE A 77 -7.28 8.01 -6.81
N LEU A 78 -6.40 8.49 -5.92
CA LEU A 78 -5.23 7.73 -5.47
C LEU A 78 -5.64 6.38 -4.87
N MET A 79 -6.63 6.38 -3.98
CA MET A 79 -7.13 5.19 -3.31
C MET A 79 -7.73 4.18 -4.30
N CYS A 80 -8.55 4.65 -5.24
CA CYS A 80 -9.16 3.82 -6.29
C CYS A 80 -8.09 3.17 -7.17
N LEU A 81 -7.15 3.97 -7.70
CA LEU A 81 -6.06 3.47 -8.53
C LEU A 81 -5.17 2.48 -7.77
N SER A 82 -4.91 2.74 -6.49
CA SER A 82 -4.14 1.83 -5.63
C SER A 82 -4.87 0.51 -5.42
N LEU A 83 -6.17 0.52 -5.18
CA LEU A 83 -6.93 -0.72 -5.01
C LEU A 83 -7.01 -1.54 -6.32
N ILE A 84 -7.16 -0.87 -7.46
CA ILE A 84 -7.05 -1.51 -8.79
C ILE A 84 -5.65 -2.13 -8.96
N GLY A 85 -4.60 -1.36 -8.66
CA GLY A 85 -3.21 -1.84 -8.72
C GLY A 85 -2.98 -3.04 -7.81
N PHE A 86 -3.55 -3.03 -6.60
CA PHE A 86 -3.53 -4.15 -5.67
C PHE A 86 -4.18 -5.39 -6.28
N SER A 87 -5.40 -5.30 -6.83
CA SER A 87 -6.12 -6.44 -7.40
C SER A 87 -5.34 -7.13 -8.52
N PHE A 88 -4.77 -6.36 -9.45
CA PHE A 88 -3.96 -6.92 -10.55
C PHE A 88 -2.61 -7.46 -10.08
N THR A 89 -1.98 -6.80 -9.11
CA THR A 89 -0.72 -7.29 -8.53
C THR A 89 -0.95 -8.59 -7.75
N MET A 90 -2.07 -8.69 -7.04
CA MET A 90 -2.47 -9.90 -6.33
C MET A 90 -2.73 -11.05 -7.29
N GLN A 91 -3.30 -10.77 -8.48
CA GLN A 91 -3.40 -11.78 -9.54
C GLN A 91 -2.02 -12.31 -9.94
N ALA A 92 -1.08 -11.41 -10.27
CA ALA A 92 0.26 -11.77 -10.70
C ALA A 92 1.03 -12.52 -9.60
N PHE A 93 0.84 -12.11 -8.34
CA PHE A 93 1.38 -12.78 -7.17
C PHE A 93 0.76 -14.17 -6.97
N THR A 94 -0.55 -14.31 -7.07
CA THR A 94 -1.23 -15.60 -6.88
C THR A 94 -0.86 -16.61 -7.98
N GLN A 95 -0.70 -16.15 -9.22
CA GLN A 95 -0.22 -16.96 -10.35
C GLN A 95 1.17 -17.56 -10.12
N SER A 96 1.93 -17.00 -9.18
CA SER A 96 3.25 -17.48 -8.83
C SER A 96 3.22 -18.76 -7.98
N PHE A 97 2.14 -19.00 -7.24
CA PHE A 97 2.02 -20.15 -6.32
C PHE A 97 0.93 -21.14 -6.71
N LEU A 98 -0.10 -20.67 -7.42
CA LEU A 98 -1.27 -21.46 -7.77
C LEU A 98 -1.46 -21.50 -9.29
N THR A 99 -2.12 -22.55 -9.76
CA THR A 99 -2.39 -22.76 -11.18
C THR A 99 -3.89 -22.88 -11.45
N GLY A 100 -4.28 -22.61 -12.70
CA GLY A 100 -5.65 -22.82 -13.18
C GLY A 100 -6.71 -21.95 -12.49
N LYS A 101 -7.83 -22.55 -12.12
CA LYS A 101 -9.03 -21.85 -11.62
C LYS A 101 -8.84 -21.19 -10.25
N TYR A 102 -7.97 -21.73 -9.39
CA TYR A 102 -7.77 -21.22 -8.03
C TYR A 102 -7.18 -19.82 -8.00
N VAL A 103 -6.30 -19.50 -8.96
CA VAL A 103 -5.80 -18.14 -9.17
C VAL A 103 -6.95 -17.16 -9.36
N LYS A 104 -7.87 -17.47 -10.28
CA LYS A 104 -9.00 -16.59 -10.60
C LYS A 104 -9.89 -16.40 -9.38
N ILE A 105 -10.24 -17.48 -8.68
CA ILE A 105 -11.08 -17.44 -7.47
C ILE A 105 -10.43 -16.58 -6.39
N ILE A 106 -9.18 -16.86 -6.01
CA ILE A 106 -8.51 -16.13 -4.92
C ILE A 106 -8.30 -14.66 -5.28
N THR A 107 -7.98 -14.36 -6.54
CA THR A 107 -7.83 -12.97 -6.99
C THR A 107 -9.15 -12.21 -6.89
N LEU A 108 -10.29 -12.81 -7.26
CA LEU A 108 -11.61 -12.17 -7.14
C LEU A 108 -12.04 -12.02 -5.68
N LEU A 109 -11.67 -12.98 -4.82
CA LEU A 109 -11.96 -12.92 -3.39
C LEU A 109 -11.05 -11.94 -2.63
N ALA A 110 -9.86 -11.61 -3.13
CA ALA A 110 -8.91 -10.78 -2.40
C ALA A 110 -9.45 -9.38 -2.05
N PRO A 111 -10.07 -8.61 -2.97
CA PRO A 111 -10.71 -7.34 -2.61
C PRO A 111 -11.87 -7.52 -1.63
N ILE A 112 -12.66 -8.59 -1.77
CA ILE A 112 -13.80 -8.89 -0.87
C ILE A 112 -13.30 -9.16 0.55
N GLY A 113 -12.18 -9.88 0.68
CA GLY A 113 -11.54 -10.15 1.96
C GLY A 113 -11.06 -8.90 2.70
N LEU A 114 -10.99 -7.75 2.03
CA LEU A 114 -10.67 -6.48 2.68
C LEU A 114 -11.86 -5.88 3.44
N ILE A 115 -13.12 -6.25 3.11
CA ILE A 115 -14.32 -5.62 3.67
C ILE A 115 -14.29 -5.47 5.21
N PRO A 116 -13.92 -6.50 6.01
CA PRO A 116 -13.83 -6.32 7.46
C PRO A 116 -12.84 -5.24 7.89
N LEU A 117 -11.68 -5.14 7.23
CA LEU A 117 -10.66 -4.14 7.51
C LEU A 117 -11.15 -2.73 7.15
N LEU A 118 -11.95 -2.61 6.08
CA LEU A 118 -12.55 -1.36 5.63
C LEU A 118 -13.60 -0.81 6.61
N ILE A 119 -14.18 -1.65 7.47
CA ILE A 119 -15.17 -1.20 8.45
C ILE A 119 -14.49 -0.51 9.64
N TYR A 120 -13.32 -0.95 10.09
CA TYR A 120 -12.71 -0.48 11.33
C TYR A 120 -11.72 0.68 11.17
N GLN A 121 -10.88 0.67 10.14
CA GLN A 121 -9.84 1.67 9.95
C GLN A 121 -9.87 2.19 8.52
N ARG A 122 -9.96 3.51 8.36
CA ARG A 122 -10.15 4.15 7.06
C ARG A 122 -9.24 5.36 6.95
N HIS A 123 -8.08 5.15 6.36
CA HIS A 123 -7.15 6.22 6.06
C HIS A 123 -6.78 6.24 4.58
N ILE A 124 -6.45 7.43 4.09
CA ILE A 124 -6.11 7.69 2.68
C ILE A 124 -4.91 6.87 2.16
N TYR A 125 -4.11 6.32 3.07
CA TYR A 125 -2.88 5.58 2.79
C TYR A 125 -3.05 4.05 2.89
N ASP A 126 -4.22 3.54 3.25
CA ASP A 126 -4.40 2.09 3.46
C ASP A 126 -4.31 1.30 2.15
N PHE A 127 -5.06 1.69 1.12
CA PHE A 127 -4.97 1.05 -0.20
C PHE A 127 -3.61 1.24 -0.89
N PRO A 128 -2.99 2.44 -0.90
CA PRO A 128 -1.61 2.59 -1.36
C PRO A 128 -0.63 1.65 -0.65
N THR A 129 -0.75 1.50 0.67
CA THR A 129 0.12 0.61 1.45
C THR A 129 -0.11 -0.86 1.08
N LEU A 130 -1.38 -1.28 0.95
CA LEU A 130 -1.72 -2.64 0.50
C LEU A 130 -1.13 -2.93 -0.88
N PHE A 131 -1.32 -2.02 -1.84
CA PHE A 131 -0.78 -2.15 -3.18
C PHE A 131 0.75 -2.26 -3.19
N LEU A 132 1.45 -1.31 -2.56
CA LEU A 132 2.92 -1.29 -2.53
C LEU A 132 3.50 -2.52 -1.82
N THR A 133 2.85 -2.98 -0.75
CA THR A 133 3.29 -4.18 -0.02
C THR A 133 3.12 -5.43 -0.88
N THR A 134 1.97 -5.62 -1.52
CA THR A 134 1.72 -6.76 -2.43
C THR A 134 2.65 -6.71 -3.64
N LEU A 135 2.93 -5.52 -4.18
CA LEU A 135 3.87 -5.33 -5.27
C LEU A 135 5.31 -5.66 -4.85
N ALA A 136 5.72 -5.24 -3.66
CA ALA A 136 7.02 -5.57 -3.11
C ALA A 136 7.18 -7.10 -2.95
N LEU A 137 6.16 -7.79 -2.41
CA LEU A 137 6.15 -9.25 -2.29
C LEU A 137 6.22 -9.95 -3.66
N TYR A 138 5.50 -9.43 -4.65
CA TYR A 138 5.56 -9.94 -6.03
C TYR A 138 6.95 -9.78 -6.65
N LEU A 139 7.57 -8.62 -6.51
CA LEU A 139 8.92 -8.36 -7.02
C LEU A 139 9.98 -9.21 -6.29
N LEU A 140 9.82 -9.42 -4.97
CA LEU A 140 10.63 -10.36 -4.23
C LEU A 140 10.50 -11.78 -4.79
N TYR A 141 9.28 -12.26 -5.01
CA TYR A 141 9.05 -13.58 -5.61
C TYR A 141 9.76 -13.71 -6.98
N LYS A 142 9.70 -12.66 -7.81
CA LYS A 142 10.40 -12.61 -9.10
C LYS A 142 11.91 -12.43 -9.00
N GLN A 143 12.45 -12.24 -7.79
CA GLN A 143 13.86 -11.92 -7.52
C GLN A 143 14.35 -10.63 -8.21
N GLU A 144 13.43 -9.71 -8.51
CA GLU A 144 13.70 -8.42 -9.13
C GLU A 144 14.12 -7.41 -8.05
N PHE A 145 15.26 -7.68 -7.40
CA PHE A 145 15.67 -6.97 -6.18
C PHE A 145 15.80 -5.45 -6.36
N ASN A 146 16.25 -4.99 -7.54
CA ASN A 146 16.39 -3.55 -7.80
C ASN A 146 15.02 -2.85 -7.79
N ALA A 147 14.04 -3.40 -8.52
CA ALA A 147 12.68 -2.88 -8.53
C ALA A 147 12.04 -2.99 -7.14
N TYR A 148 12.28 -4.10 -6.43
CA TYR A 148 11.84 -4.28 -5.06
C TYR A 148 12.37 -3.19 -4.13
N ILE A 149 13.66 -2.82 -4.19
CA ILE A 149 14.22 -1.77 -3.33
C ILE A 149 13.54 -0.41 -3.58
N VAL A 150 13.22 -0.08 -4.85
CA VAL A 150 12.47 1.14 -5.17
C VAL A 150 11.06 1.10 -4.57
N VAL A 151 10.33 -0.01 -4.73
CA VAL A 151 8.99 -0.17 -4.15
C VAL A 151 9.03 -0.19 -2.62
N PHE A 152 10.07 -0.80 -2.03
CA PHE A 152 10.31 -0.82 -0.58
C PHE A 152 10.56 0.58 -0.02
N LEU A 153 11.34 1.41 -0.72
CA LEU A 153 11.53 2.82 -0.40
C LEU A 153 10.17 3.55 -0.38
N LEU A 154 9.34 3.37 -1.41
CA LEU A 154 8.01 3.96 -1.47
C LEU A 154 7.10 3.47 -0.33
N ALA A 155 7.08 2.17 -0.04
CA ALA A 155 6.32 1.59 1.07
C ALA A 155 6.79 2.13 2.44
N SER A 156 8.09 2.41 2.59
CA SER A 156 8.66 2.99 3.81
C SER A 156 8.21 4.44 4.05
N LEU A 157 7.85 5.16 2.98
CA LEU A 157 7.26 6.49 3.04
C LEU A 157 5.75 6.47 3.35
N THR A 158 5.07 5.31 3.27
CA THR A 158 3.63 5.19 3.58
C THR A 158 3.36 4.68 4.99
N LYS A 159 4.06 3.65 5.47
CA LYS A 159 3.77 3.03 6.77
C LYS A 159 5.00 2.39 7.40
N GLU A 160 5.08 2.46 8.72
CA GLU A 160 6.17 1.88 9.53
C GLU A 160 6.26 0.36 9.42
N THR A 161 5.12 -0.29 9.18
CA THR A 161 4.99 -1.75 9.06
C THR A 161 5.69 -2.31 7.82
N SER A 162 6.20 -1.46 6.92
CA SER A 162 7.09 -1.87 5.83
C SER A 162 8.34 -2.61 6.33
N LEU A 163 8.75 -2.40 7.59
CA LEU A 163 9.79 -3.19 8.26
C LEU A 163 9.55 -4.71 8.16
N LEU A 164 8.29 -5.15 8.12
CA LEU A 164 7.94 -6.58 7.96
C LEU A 164 8.44 -7.16 6.63
N LEU A 165 8.61 -6.34 5.58
CA LEU A 165 9.17 -6.79 4.31
C LEU A 165 10.66 -7.16 4.44
N ILE A 166 11.42 -6.45 5.29
CA ILE A 166 12.82 -6.81 5.59
C ILE A 166 12.86 -8.17 6.29
N ILE A 167 12.00 -8.36 7.29
CA ILE A 167 11.89 -9.64 8.01
C ILE A 167 11.53 -10.74 7.03
N PHE A 168 10.48 -10.55 6.24
CA PHE A 168 10.05 -11.51 5.22
C PHE A 168 11.19 -11.88 4.26
N PHE A 169 11.93 -10.88 3.76
CA PHE A 169 13.09 -11.08 2.89
C PHE A 169 14.15 -11.98 3.54
N VAL A 170 14.58 -11.66 4.76
CA VAL A 170 15.63 -12.40 5.47
C VAL A 170 15.22 -13.84 5.75
N PHE A 171 13.96 -14.08 6.13
CA PHE A 171 13.47 -15.43 6.42
C PHE A 171 13.23 -16.27 5.17
N HIS A 172 12.65 -15.69 4.12
CA HIS A 172 12.30 -16.42 2.90
C HIS A 172 13.53 -16.75 2.04
N PHE A 173 14.49 -15.82 1.94
CA PHE A 173 15.64 -15.96 1.04
C PHE A 173 16.91 -16.51 1.70
N ARG A 174 16.80 -17.27 2.80
CA ARG A 174 17.97 -17.87 3.50
C ARG A 174 18.86 -18.76 2.63
N LYS A 175 18.33 -19.27 1.50
CA LYS A 175 19.03 -20.15 0.57
C LYS A 175 19.84 -19.43 -0.51
N ILE A 176 19.73 -18.10 -0.64
CA ILE A 176 20.58 -17.35 -1.57
C ILE A 176 22.00 -17.22 -1.01
N ASP A 177 22.95 -16.81 -1.86
CA ASP A 177 24.31 -16.52 -1.43
C ASP A 177 24.34 -15.59 -0.20
N LYS A 178 25.10 -15.98 0.83
CA LYS A 178 25.11 -15.28 2.13
C LYS A 178 25.57 -13.83 1.99
N THR A 179 26.56 -13.57 1.15
CA THR A 179 27.09 -12.22 0.91
C THR A 179 26.02 -11.34 0.25
N LYS A 180 25.34 -11.88 -0.76
CA LYS A 180 24.22 -11.20 -1.42
C LYS A 180 23.05 -10.95 -0.46
N LEU A 181 22.69 -11.92 0.36
CA LEU A 181 21.62 -11.79 1.38
C LEU A 181 21.93 -10.67 2.37
N VAL A 182 23.11 -10.69 2.97
CA VAL A 182 23.54 -9.68 3.95
C VAL A 182 23.61 -8.30 3.30
N LYS A 183 24.18 -8.17 2.10
CA LYS A 183 24.24 -6.90 1.38
C LYS A 183 22.85 -6.32 1.12
N LEU A 184 21.91 -7.12 0.61
CA LEU A 184 20.55 -6.66 0.33
C LEU A 184 19.76 -6.35 1.61
N ALA A 185 19.95 -7.12 2.68
CA ALA A 185 19.33 -6.85 3.98
C ALA A 185 19.85 -5.52 4.57
N LEU A 186 21.17 -5.28 4.52
CA LEU A 186 21.77 -4.03 4.96
C LEU A 186 21.27 -2.84 4.16
N ILE A 187 21.15 -2.95 2.83
CA ILE A 187 20.58 -1.88 2.00
C ILE A 187 19.15 -1.55 2.45
N GLN A 188 18.30 -2.56 2.68
CA GLN A 188 16.92 -2.33 3.14
C GLN A 188 16.89 -1.65 4.52
N ILE A 189 17.71 -2.09 5.47
CA ILE A 189 17.80 -1.50 6.80
C ILE A 189 18.23 -0.03 6.70
N ILE A 190 19.27 0.26 5.92
CA ILE A 190 19.78 1.63 5.71
C ILE A 190 18.69 2.50 5.08
N VAL A 191 18.04 2.03 4.02
CA VAL A 191 16.93 2.75 3.37
C VAL A 191 15.82 3.06 4.36
N TYR A 192 15.37 2.06 5.13
CA TYR A 192 14.32 2.23 6.12
C TYR A 192 14.73 3.24 7.20
N VAL A 193 15.91 3.08 7.80
CA VAL A 193 16.39 3.95 8.87
C VAL A 193 16.54 5.39 8.38
N ILE A 194 17.14 5.62 7.20
CA ILE A 194 17.27 6.97 6.64
C ILE A 194 15.90 7.61 6.43
N VAL A 195 14.97 6.91 5.79
CA VAL A 195 13.61 7.42 5.53
C VAL A 195 12.91 7.75 6.85
N ARG A 196 12.95 6.84 7.82
CA ARG A 196 12.28 7.01 9.10
C ARG A 196 12.87 8.16 9.92
N LEU A 197 14.19 8.24 10.02
CA LEU A 197 14.86 9.33 10.72
C LEU A 197 14.59 10.67 10.04
N ALA A 198 14.61 10.74 8.71
CA ALA A 198 14.31 11.96 7.97
C ALA A 198 12.88 12.45 8.25
N ILE A 199 11.89 11.57 8.19
CA ILE A 199 10.49 11.89 8.49
C ILE A 199 10.33 12.32 9.96
N MET A 200 10.88 11.55 10.90
CA MET A 200 10.80 11.86 12.33
C MET A 200 11.46 13.20 12.67
N PHE A 201 12.61 13.48 12.07
CA PHE A 201 13.31 14.75 12.24
C PHE A 201 12.51 15.92 11.66
N ARG A 202 11.95 15.75 10.46
CA ARG A 202 11.15 16.78 9.78
C ARG A 202 9.92 17.19 10.59
N PHE A 203 9.27 16.23 11.25
CA PHE A 203 8.01 16.42 11.98
C PHE A 203 8.15 16.34 13.51
N ARG A 204 9.37 16.50 14.04
CA ARG A 204 9.63 16.41 15.50
C ARG A 204 8.87 17.45 16.34
N ASN A 205 8.50 18.57 15.73
CA ASN A 205 7.80 19.69 16.37
C ASN A 205 6.27 19.60 16.26
N ASN A 206 5.74 18.58 15.57
CA ASN A 206 4.29 18.38 15.47
C ASN A 206 3.75 17.77 16.77
N SER A 207 2.50 18.11 17.10
CA SER A 207 1.81 17.58 18.29
C SER A 207 1.63 16.06 18.22
N GLY A 208 1.29 15.45 19.36
CA GLY A 208 1.10 13.99 19.50
C GLY A 208 2.31 13.28 20.09
N THR A 209 2.10 12.03 20.53
CA THR A 209 3.14 11.16 21.08
C THR A 209 3.80 10.33 19.97
N SER A 210 5.02 9.85 20.21
CA SER A 210 5.69 8.94 19.28
C SER A 210 5.05 7.54 19.25
N ILE A 211 4.33 7.18 20.31
CA ILE A 211 3.68 5.88 20.50
C ILE A 211 2.29 6.15 21.09
N GLU A 212 1.23 5.77 20.36
CA GLU A 212 -0.13 5.68 20.90
C GLU A 212 -0.37 4.24 21.33
N PHE A 213 -0.58 4.02 22.63
CA PHE A 213 -1.04 2.72 23.13
C PHE A 213 -2.57 2.69 23.07
N HIS A 214 -3.14 2.03 22.06
CA HIS A 214 -4.60 1.83 21.95
C HIS A 214 -5.18 0.84 22.98
N LEU A 215 -4.43 0.49 24.04
CA LEU A 215 -4.86 -0.49 25.05
C LEU A 215 -5.65 0.13 26.22
N GLN A 216 -5.87 1.46 26.24
CA GLN A 216 -6.49 2.15 27.39
C GLN A 216 -8.00 2.40 27.29
N SER A 217 -8.71 1.88 26.28
CA SER A 217 -10.14 2.16 26.10
C SER A 217 -11.01 0.92 25.86
N ILE A 218 -10.64 -0.23 26.42
CA ILE A 218 -11.49 -1.44 26.47
C ILE A 218 -11.92 -1.67 27.91
#